data_AF-A0A973HXV2-F1
#
_entry.id   AF-A0A973HXV2-F1
#
_cell.length_a   1.000
_cell.length_b   1.000
_cell.length_c   1.000
_cell.angle_alpha   90.00
_cell.angle_beta   90.00
_cell.angle_gamma   90.00
#
_symmetry.space_group_name_H-M   'P 1'
#
loop_
_entity.id
_entity.type
_entity.pdbx_description
1 polymer ?
#
loop_
_entity_poly.entity_id
_entity_poly.type
_entity_poly.pdbx_seq_one_letter_code
_entity_poly.pdbx_strand_id
1 'polypeptide(L)'
;MRKLCLITAIFAFSATGLWAQTGGDECDVADVITVSGFGTYVVAMDNTAATTGTDPAPTIPCAVFGQNISDIWFCFTPDADGAINASTCDPTSWDTDMMLYDGAGGCAALVELACNGDAVTNPGPCQPFYSEFEAPTVVTAGNPYYLRIGSWGTVVGTGNLTINFFAIGVEICDDGADNDADGLIDCFDPDCAGIPPCGSEAGQCSDGVDNDADGTTDCFDVDCIGDPICFEGDNATCTDGVDNDADGATDCADLDCSGIGLCGPEVCDDGFDNDGDGLVDCFDVADCQGTPACPTSGNDECITAIDIPVAGPGTYTALMNSTAASLGTDPAPSIPCAVVGAFDNDIWFSFTPDQDMSAEIHTCDATSWDTDLLVYEDATNDCTAMTEIACNGDAGILTGCQAFYSHVQFVGVTAGINYKIRVGSWAAGASGVGQLTMNLVAVGPEICDDGIDNDLDGLVDCLDPDCSGFPNCFEGDRVTCTDGIDNDGDGATDCADPDCSGIGLCGPEICDDGFDNDGDGLVDCLDIADCQGTPACPISDGDECSIAVEVFDGANAIDTNPYTSSADLSNAGLCPATFFGVNDMDGWYLYTATADAFYEIHTCD
;
A
#
# COMPACT_ATOMS: atom_id res chain seq x y z
N MET A 1 -3.08 30.41 -27.80
CA MET A 1 -3.99 31.50 -28.22
C MET A 1 -4.73 31.98 -26.98
N ARG A 2 -4.26 33.08 -26.37
CA ARG A 2 -4.85 33.62 -25.13
C ARG A 2 -6.15 34.35 -25.47
N LYS A 3 -7.30 33.84 -25.01
CA LYS A 3 -8.57 34.56 -25.06
C LYS A 3 -8.60 35.53 -23.88
N LEU A 4 -8.49 36.82 -24.20
CA LEU A 4 -8.53 37.93 -23.25
C LEU A 4 -10.00 38.28 -23.00
N CYS A 5 -10.50 38.18 -21.77
CA CYS A 5 -11.75 38.82 -21.38
C CYS A 5 -11.59 40.33 -21.57
N LEU A 6 -12.36 40.90 -22.51
CA LEU A 6 -12.11 42.23 -23.06
C LEU A 6 -12.64 43.32 -22.11
N ILE A 7 -11.78 43.90 -21.28
CA ILE A 7 -12.10 45.10 -20.49
C ILE A 7 -12.24 46.30 -21.43
N THR A 8 -13.47 46.75 -21.65
CA THR A 8 -13.74 48.04 -22.32
C THR A 8 -14.03 49.08 -21.25
N ALA A 9 -12.99 49.79 -20.78
CA ALA A 9 -13.15 50.89 -19.84
C ALA A 9 -13.79 52.11 -20.53
N ILE A 10 -15.02 52.45 -20.13
CA ILE A 10 -15.63 53.76 -20.38
C ILE A 10 -15.92 54.42 -19.03
N PHE A 11 -15.32 55.59 -18.81
CA PHE A 11 -15.55 56.41 -17.62
C PHE A 11 -16.93 57.10 -17.65
N ALA A 12 -17.60 57.01 -16.49
CA ALA A 12 -18.46 58.00 -15.83
C ALA A 12 -20.01 57.92 -15.94
N PHE A 13 -20.59 58.05 -14.72
CA PHE A 13 -21.88 58.62 -14.29
C PHE A 13 -23.01 57.68 -13.84
N SER A 14 -23.48 57.98 -12.62
CA SER A 14 -24.57 57.40 -11.85
C SER A 14 -25.93 57.37 -12.56
N ALA A 15 -26.66 56.26 -12.43
CA ALA A 15 -28.09 56.23 -12.10
C ALA A 15 -28.57 54.78 -11.94
N THR A 16 -29.38 54.56 -10.91
CA THR A 16 -30.23 53.38 -10.68
C THR A 16 -30.86 52.83 -11.95
N GLY A 17 -30.70 51.53 -12.21
CA GLY A 17 -31.38 50.83 -13.30
C GLY A 17 -31.24 49.32 -13.17
N LEU A 18 -32.34 48.68 -12.79
CA LEU A 18 -32.69 47.29 -13.04
C LEU A 18 -32.07 46.78 -14.36
N TRP A 19 -31.19 45.78 -14.28
CA TRP A 19 -30.98 44.83 -15.36
C TRP A 19 -31.56 43.50 -14.87
N ALA A 20 -32.76 43.19 -15.35
CA ALA A 20 -33.26 41.82 -15.33
C ALA A 20 -32.36 41.00 -16.26
N GLN A 21 -31.89 39.86 -15.76
CA GLN A 21 -30.72 39.13 -16.23
C GLN A 21 -30.87 38.62 -17.68
N THR A 22 -29.89 38.94 -18.52
CA THR A 22 -29.56 38.22 -19.76
C THR A 22 -28.04 38.13 -19.81
N GLY A 23 -27.46 37.16 -19.12
CA GLY A 23 -26.00 36.96 -19.09
C GLY A 23 -25.47 36.40 -17.78
N GLY A 24 -26.02 35.29 -17.30
CA GLY A 24 -25.48 34.56 -16.15
C GLY A 24 -26.17 33.21 -15.96
N ASP A 25 -26.80 32.68 -17.01
CA ASP A 25 -27.53 31.41 -16.98
C ASP A 25 -26.59 30.22 -17.20
N GLU A 26 -25.46 30.46 -17.86
CA GLU A 26 -24.40 29.48 -18.07
C GLU A 26 -23.02 30.10 -17.78
N CYS A 27 -22.07 29.26 -17.42
CA CYS A 27 -20.67 29.61 -17.17
C CYS A 27 -20.01 30.48 -18.27
N ASP A 28 -20.33 30.25 -19.55
CA ASP A 28 -19.76 30.97 -20.71
C ASP A 28 -20.19 32.43 -20.75
N VAL A 29 -21.29 32.74 -20.08
CA VAL A 29 -21.87 34.08 -19.95
C VAL A 29 -21.99 34.50 -18.50
N ALA A 30 -21.22 33.92 -17.57
CA ALA A 30 -21.31 34.21 -16.14
C ALA A 30 -21.20 35.72 -15.83
N ASP A 31 -21.98 36.17 -14.85
CA ASP A 31 -21.98 37.55 -14.37
C ASP A 31 -20.67 37.84 -13.61
N VAL A 32 -19.95 38.90 -13.99
CA VAL A 32 -18.63 39.20 -13.41
C VAL A 32 -18.75 39.98 -12.10
N ILE A 33 -18.23 39.41 -11.02
CA ILE A 33 -18.07 40.07 -9.71
C ILE A 33 -16.68 40.71 -9.65
N THR A 34 -16.62 42.00 -9.36
CA THR A 34 -15.36 42.70 -9.13
C THR A 34 -14.93 42.54 -7.68
N VAL A 35 -13.97 41.65 -7.43
CA VAL A 35 -13.31 41.47 -6.12
C VAL A 35 -11.97 42.22 -6.17
N SER A 36 -11.81 43.26 -5.35
CA SER A 36 -10.57 44.04 -5.28
C SER A 36 -10.23 44.48 -3.86
N GLY A 37 -9.15 43.91 -3.33
CA GLY A 37 -8.73 44.01 -1.94
C GLY A 37 -9.55 43.11 -1.00
N PHE A 38 -9.03 42.88 0.20
CA PHE A 38 -9.72 42.05 1.18
C PHE A 38 -10.95 42.75 1.77
N GLY A 39 -12.03 41.99 2.00
CA GLY A 39 -13.27 42.48 2.56
C GLY A 39 -14.50 41.66 2.17
N THR A 40 -15.67 42.18 2.54
CA THR A 40 -16.97 41.57 2.23
C THR A 40 -17.60 42.21 1.00
N TYR A 41 -18.03 41.38 0.07
CA TYR A 41 -18.70 41.72 -1.18
C TYR A 41 -20.12 41.17 -1.14
N VAL A 42 -21.10 42.00 -1.50
CA VAL A 42 -22.50 41.59 -1.55
C VAL A 42 -23.01 41.81 -2.96
N VAL A 43 -23.50 40.75 -3.59
CA VAL A 43 -23.96 40.72 -4.98
C VAL A 43 -25.41 40.27 -5.01
N ALA A 44 -26.25 40.98 -5.76
CA ALA A 44 -27.64 40.58 -5.90
C ALA A 44 -27.75 39.32 -6.78
N MET A 45 -28.59 38.39 -6.36
CA MET A 45 -28.92 37.16 -7.08
C MET A 45 -30.39 37.18 -7.49
N ASP A 46 -30.70 36.67 -8.69
CA ASP A 46 -32.07 36.49 -9.19
C ASP A 46 -32.09 35.30 -10.16
N ASN A 47 -32.68 34.18 -9.78
CA ASN A 47 -32.79 33.02 -10.67
C ASN A 47 -34.19 32.84 -11.29
N THR A 48 -35.05 33.86 -11.21
CA THR A 48 -36.44 33.75 -11.68
C THR A 48 -36.59 33.56 -13.19
N ALA A 49 -35.57 33.91 -13.96
CA ALA A 49 -35.50 33.71 -15.41
C ALA A 49 -34.49 32.63 -15.83
N ALA A 50 -33.81 32.00 -14.88
CA ALA A 50 -32.75 31.04 -15.15
C ALA A 50 -33.29 29.69 -15.62
N THR A 51 -32.59 29.07 -16.58
CA THR A 51 -32.84 27.71 -17.02
C THR A 51 -31.93 26.73 -16.29
N THR A 52 -32.23 25.44 -16.38
CA THR A 52 -31.34 24.40 -15.84
C THR A 52 -30.43 23.94 -16.95
N GLY A 53 -29.13 24.13 -16.78
CA GLY A 53 -28.11 23.62 -17.69
C GLY A 53 -28.02 22.08 -17.71
N THR A 54 -27.13 21.55 -18.56
CA THR A 54 -26.77 20.11 -18.56
C THR A 54 -25.51 19.84 -17.74
N ASP A 55 -25.09 20.81 -16.93
CA ASP A 55 -23.85 20.75 -16.15
C ASP A 55 -23.96 19.65 -15.09
N PRO A 56 -22.90 18.83 -14.93
CA PRO A 56 -22.94 17.67 -14.06
C PRO A 56 -23.23 18.05 -12.60
N ALA A 57 -23.79 17.09 -11.87
CA ALA A 57 -23.85 17.18 -10.40
C ALA A 57 -22.43 17.10 -9.83
N PRO A 58 -22.19 17.71 -8.65
CA PRO A 58 -20.86 17.67 -8.05
C PRO A 58 -20.40 16.24 -7.79
N THR A 59 -19.11 16.00 -8.03
CA THR A 59 -18.40 14.74 -7.80
C THR A 59 -17.71 14.70 -6.45
N ILE A 60 -17.41 15.86 -5.87
CA ILE A 60 -16.91 15.98 -4.49
C ILE A 60 -18.04 15.78 -3.46
N PRO A 61 -17.75 15.29 -2.24
CA PRO A 61 -18.77 15.15 -1.19
C PRO A 61 -19.40 16.49 -0.80
N CYS A 62 -20.71 16.64 -1.01
CA CYS A 62 -21.45 17.87 -0.71
C CYS A 62 -22.55 17.64 0.34
N ALA A 63 -22.57 18.48 1.38
CA ALA A 63 -23.62 18.43 2.39
C ALA A 63 -24.99 18.84 1.81
N VAL A 64 -25.95 17.91 1.85
CA VAL A 64 -27.38 18.11 1.54
C VAL A 64 -27.61 18.81 0.18
N PHE A 65 -26.80 18.46 -0.81
CA PHE A 65 -26.83 19.12 -2.12
C PHE A 65 -27.96 18.59 -3.02
N GLY A 66 -28.74 19.49 -3.60
CA GLY A 66 -29.89 19.19 -4.45
C GLY A 66 -29.65 19.07 -5.94
N GLN A 67 -30.73 19.27 -6.70
CA GLN A 67 -30.70 19.17 -8.16
C GLN A 67 -30.11 20.42 -8.83
N ASN A 68 -29.79 21.48 -8.07
CA ASN A 68 -29.23 22.74 -8.55
C ASN A 68 -29.93 23.28 -9.81
N ILE A 69 -31.27 23.36 -9.78
CA ILE A 69 -32.04 23.74 -10.97
C ILE A 69 -32.25 25.25 -11.07
N SER A 70 -32.49 25.77 -12.29
CA SER A 70 -32.54 27.22 -12.54
C SER A 70 -31.30 27.90 -11.97
N ASP A 71 -30.15 27.46 -12.46
CA ASP A 71 -28.85 27.84 -11.94
C ASP A 71 -28.36 29.15 -12.56
N ILE A 72 -27.71 29.96 -11.73
CA ILE A 72 -27.05 31.19 -12.13
C ILE A 72 -25.55 31.09 -11.85
N TRP A 73 -24.78 31.75 -12.69
CA TRP A 73 -23.33 31.68 -12.71
C TRP A 73 -22.72 33.06 -12.51
N PHE A 74 -21.79 33.12 -11.56
CA PHE A 74 -20.93 34.27 -11.35
C PHE A 74 -19.48 33.88 -11.60
N CYS A 75 -18.66 34.84 -12.07
CA CYS A 75 -17.22 34.68 -12.17
C CYS A 75 -16.51 35.83 -11.47
N PHE A 76 -15.41 35.55 -10.78
CA PHE A 76 -14.54 36.57 -10.22
C PHE A 76 -13.07 36.22 -10.44
N THR A 77 -12.21 37.23 -10.38
CA THR A 77 -10.76 37.07 -10.44
C THR A 77 -10.18 37.93 -9.31
N PRO A 78 -9.65 37.35 -8.23
CA PRO A 78 -9.12 38.13 -7.12
C PRO A 78 -7.86 38.88 -7.56
N ASP A 79 -7.62 40.04 -6.95
CA ASP A 79 -6.45 40.89 -7.26
C ASP A 79 -5.26 40.66 -6.33
N ALA A 80 -5.39 39.75 -5.37
CA ALA A 80 -4.37 39.27 -4.46
C ALA A 80 -4.61 37.78 -4.17
N ASP A 81 -3.58 37.10 -3.66
CA ASP A 81 -3.75 35.77 -3.07
C ASP A 81 -4.53 35.92 -1.76
N GLY A 82 -5.38 34.95 -1.45
CA GLY A 82 -6.23 34.99 -0.26
C GLY A 82 -7.17 33.81 -0.20
N ALA A 83 -8.14 33.85 0.72
CA ALA A 83 -9.16 32.81 0.84
C ALA A 83 -10.56 33.43 0.76
N ILE A 84 -11.50 32.70 0.17
CA ILE A 84 -12.89 33.11 0.06
C ILE A 84 -13.81 32.22 0.88
N ASN A 85 -14.79 32.84 1.54
CA ASN A 85 -15.98 32.16 2.03
C ASN A 85 -17.20 32.83 1.38
N ALA A 86 -18.15 32.04 0.87
CA ALA A 86 -19.37 32.54 0.26
C ALA A 86 -20.62 32.00 0.99
N SER A 87 -21.65 32.84 1.08
CA SER A 87 -22.94 32.52 1.70
C SER A 87 -24.11 33.14 0.91
N THR A 88 -25.19 32.39 0.75
CA THR A 88 -26.46 32.86 0.16
C THR A 88 -27.49 33.26 1.21
N CYS A 89 -27.09 33.38 2.49
CA CYS A 89 -27.97 33.78 3.58
C CYS A 89 -28.55 35.19 3.36
N ASP A 90 -29.86 35.24 3.08
CA ASP A 90 -30.66 36.46 2.98
C ASP A 90 -32.13 36.14 3.31
N PRO A 91 -32.81 36.90 4.19
CA PRO A 91 -34.16 36.55 4.66
C PRO A 91 -35.24 36.57 3.56
N THR A 92 -34.92 37.11 2.38
CA THR A 92 -35.79 37.18 1.20
C THR A 92 -35.40 36.20 0.10
N SER A 93 -34.30 35.46 0.27
CA SER A 93 -33.79 34.49 -0.69
C SER A 93 -34.59 33.17 -0.67
N TRP A 94 -34.17 32.23 -1.50
CA TRP A 94 -34.77 30.92 -1.69
C TRP A 94 -33.85 29.80 -1.23
N ASP A 95 -34.36 28.57 -1.30
CA ASP A 95 -33.64 27.33 -1.01
C ASP A 95 -32.55 27.11 -2.07
N THR A 96 -31.31 27.46 -1.71
CA THR A 96 -30.18 27.49 -2.64
C THR A 96 -29.30 26.27 -2.51
N ASP A 97 -28.69 25.87 -3.61
CA ASP A 97 -27.53 24.97 -3.65
C ASP A 97 -26.36 25.72 -4.32
N MET A 98 -25.16 25.68 -3.75
CA MET A 98 -24.01 26.47 -4.24
C MET A 98 -22.76 25.61 -4.47
N MET A 99 -22.01 25.94 -5.53
CA MET A 99 -20.69 25.37 -5.83
C MET A 99 -19.69 26.45 -6.22
N LEU A 100 -18.42 26.17 -5.94
CA LEU A 100 -17.25 26.94 -6.35
C LEU A 100 -16.35 26.08 -7.24
N TYR A 101 -15.86 26.68 -8.34
CA TYR A 101 -14.95 26.04 -9.28
C TYR A 101 -13.69 26.89 -9.51
N ASP A 102 -12.54 26.22 -9.67
CA ASP A 102 -11.39 26.79 -10.37
C ASP A 102 -11.69 26.81 -11.87
N GLY A 103 -11.62 28.01 -12.45
CA GLY A 103 -11.88 28.28 -13.85
C GLY A 103 -10.64 28.57 -14.68
N ALA A 104 -9.42 28.31 -14.20
CA ALA A 104 -8.19 28.56 -14.93
C ALA A 104 -8.16 27.90 -16.33
N GLY A 105 -8.81 26.75 -16.48
CA GLY A 105 -9.03 26.05 -17.76
C GLY A 105 -10.17 26.60 -18.63
N GLY A 106 -10.97 27.54 -18.11
CA GLY A 106 -12.23 28.02 -18.69
C GLY A 106 -13.40 27.04 -18.46
N CYS A 107 -14.60 27.40 -18.93
CA CYS A 107 -15.81 26.61 -18.60
C CYS A 107 -15.75 25.13 -19.05
N ALA A 108 -15.03 24.81 -20.13
CA ALA A 108 -14.91 23.43 -20.59
C ALA A 108 -14.03 22.53 -19.67
N ALA A 109 -13.36 23.10 -18.67
CA ALA A 109 -12.42 22.43 -17.78
C ALA A 109 -12.48 23.03 -16.36
N LEU A 110 -13.71 23.20 -15.85
CA LEU A 110 -13.93 23.60 -14.46
C LEU A 110 -13.51 22.49 -13.50
N VAL A 111 -12.81 22.84 -12.43
CA VAL A 111 -12.44 21.92 -11.35
C VAL A 111 -13.22 22.30 -10.10
N GLU A 112 -13.93 21.35 -9.49
CA GLU A 112 -14.75 21.57 -8.30
C GLU A 112 -13.86 21.80 -7.07
N LEU A 113 -14.10 22.87 -6.31
CA LEU A 113 -13.34 23.22 -5.11
C LEU A 113 -14.17 23.12 -3.83
N ALA A 114 -15.42 23.56 -3.86
CA ALA A 114 -16.29 23.55 -2.70
C ALA A 114 -17.77 23.50 -3.11
N CYS A 115 -18.62 22.97 -2.25
CA CYS A 115 -20.06 22.92 -2.46
C CYS A 115 -20.81 22.86 -1.12
N ASN A 116 -22.03 23.37 -1.11
CA ASN A 116 -22.95 23.25 0.02
C ASN A 116 -24.40 23.46 -0.43
N GLY A 117 -25.32 22.61 0.06
CA GLY A 117 -26.76 22.81 -0.11
C GLY A 117 -27.36 23.55 1.09
N ASP A 118 -27.29 22.92 2.26
CA ASP A 118 -27.88 23.43 3.51
C ASP A 118 -26.83 23.68 4.60
N ALA A 119 -26.54 24.94 4.85
CA ALA A 119 -25.64 25.37 5.91
C ALA A 119 -26.30 25.37 7.29
N VAL A 120 -25.54 24.95 8.30
CA VAL A 120 -25.98 24.85 9.70
C VAL A 120 -25.28 25.83 10.64
N THR A 121 -24.31 26.61 10.14
CA THR A 121 -23.25 27.22 10.95
C THR A 121 -23.47 28.68 11.35
N ASN A 122 -24.44 29.43 10.79
CA ASN A 122 -24.65 30.82 11.25
C ASN A 122 -26.05 31.43 10.94
N PRO A 123 -27.00 31.47 11.90
CA PRO A 123 -28.32 32.01 11.64
C PRO A 123 -28.32 33.53 11.85
N GLY A 124 -27.83 34.26 10.84
CA GLY A 124 -28.37 35.58 10.56
C GLY A 124 -29.90 35.49 10.33
N PRO A 125 -30.60 36.59 10.02
CA PRO A 125 -31.95 36.45 9.48
C PRO A 125 -31.84 35.84 8.07
N CYS A 126 -31.60 34.53 7.94
CA CYS A 126 -31.52 33.83 6.67
C CYS A 126 -32.91 33.29 6.28
N GLN A 127 -33.07 32.94 5.01
CA GLN A 127 -34.11 32.02 4.59
C GLN A 127 -33.90 30.63 5.24
N PRO A 128 -34.94 29.77 5.29
CA PRO A 128 -34.84 28.48 6.00
C PRO A 128 -33.75 27.52 5.53
N PHE A 129 -33.39 27.57 4.24
CA PHE A 129 -32.43 26.70 3.57
C PHE A 129 -31.52 27.58 2.72
N TYR A 130 -30.23 27.63 3.06
CA TYR A 130 -29.24 28.51 2.43
C TYR A 130 -27.91 27.78 2.38
N SER A 131 -27.08 28.14 1.41
CA SER A 131 -25.76 27.56 1.23
C SER A 131 -24.69 28.46 1.82
N GLU A 132 -23.70 27.87 2.47
CA GLU A 132 -22.49 28.53 2.96
C GLU A 132 -21.33 27.54 2.93
N PHE A 133 -20.15 27.98 2.50
CA PHE A 133 -18.97 27.11 2.58
C PHE A 133 -18.51 26.98 4.03
N GLU A 134 -18.32 25.73 4.47
CA GLU A 134 -18.00 25.41 5.86
C GLU A 134 -16.59 25.88 6.27
N ALA A 135 -15.68 25.97 5.28
CA ALA A 135 -14.33 26.49 5.42
C ALA A 135 -14.01 27.48 4.28
N PRO A 136 -13.15 28.48 4.53
CA PRO A 136 -12.62 29.32 3.46
C PRO A 136 -11.85 28.50 2.42
N THR A 137 -12.02 28.81 1.14
CA THR A 137 -11.30 28.17 0.02
C THR A 137 -10.22 29.10 -0.52
N VAL A 138 -8.99 28.63 -0.67
CA VAL A 138 -7.88 29.42 -1.21
C VAL A 138 -8.13 29.80 -2.67
N VAL A 139 -7.79 31.04 -3.00
CA VAL A 139 -7.83 31.61 -4.33
C VAL A 139 -6.56 32.39 -4.65
N THR A 140 -6.05 32.21 -5.87
CA THR A 140 -4.81 32.83 -6.34
C THR A 140 -5.11 34.08 -7.14
N ALA A 141 -4.30 35.13 -6.95
CA ALA A 141 -4.35 36.38 -7.67
C ALA A 141 -4.32 36.15 -9.19
N GLY A 142 -5.30 36.72 -9.90
CA GLY A 142 -5.35 36.64 -11.36
C GLY A 142 -5.93 35.33 -11.92
N ASN A 143 -6.22 34.33 -11.11
CA ASN A 143 -6.94 33.13 -11.53
C ASN A 143 -8.46 33.37 -11.55
N PRO A 144 -9.19 32.96 -12.59
CA PRO A 144 -10.65 33.09 -12.63
C PRO A 144 -11.32 31.94 -11.88
N TYR A 145 -12.29 32.26 -11.03
CA TYR A 145 -13.11 31.33 -10.28
C TYR A 145 -14.59 31.51 -10.64
N TYR A 146 -15.37 30.44 -10.54
CA TYR A 146 -16.80 30.43 -10.87
C TYR A 146 -17.63 29.98 -9.69
N LEU A 147 -18.72 30.69 -9.42
CA LEU A 147 -19.76 30.30 -8.47
C LEU A 147 -21.02 29.92 -9.24
N ARG A 148 -21.52 28.72 -9.00
CA ARG A 148 -22.80 28.23 -9.53
C ARG A 148 -23.79 28.16 -8.39
N ILE A 149 -24.97 28.75 -8.57
CA ILE A 149 -26.00 28.82 -7.54
C ILE A 149 -27.32 28.43 -8.17
N GLY A 150 -27.89 27.32 -7.72
CA GLY A 150 -29.17 26.81 -8.19
C GLY A 150 -30.16 26.66 -7.05
N SER A 151 -31.28 26.01 -7.35
CA SER A 151 -32.35 25.77 -6.39
C SER A 151 -32.53 24.28 -6.08
N TRP A 152 -32.95 24.01 -4.85
CA TRP A 152 -33.64 22.77 -4.53
C TRP A 152 -35.02 22.75 -5.20
N GLY A 153 -35.17 21.92 -6.23
CA GLY A 153 -36.40 21.57 -6.93
C GLY A 153 -37.47 22.65 -7.22
N THR A 154 -37.37 23.54 -8.20
CA THR A 154 -38.43 24.42 -8.79
C THR A 154 -38.75 25.72 -8.05
N VAL A 155 -38.17 25.91 -6.87
CA VAL A 155 -38.25 27.22 -6.20
C VAL A 155 -37.36 28.21 -6.95
N VAL A 156 -37.83 29.43 -7.17
CA VAL A 156 -37.03 30.52 -7.75
C VAL A 156 -37.28 31.80 -6.96
N GLY A 157 -36.32 32.72 -6.94
CA GLY A 157 -36.42 33.94 -6.15
C GLY A 157 -35.31 34.96 -6.42
N THR A 158 -35.25 35.94 -5.52
CA THR A 158 -34.23 37.00 -5.51
C THR A 158 -33.59 37.07 -4.12
N GLY A 159 -32.29 37.33 -4.04
CA GLY A 159 -31.54 37.31 -2.78
C GLY A 159 -30.19 38.00 -2.93
N ASN A 160 -29.29 37.79 -1.97
CA ASN A 160 -27.93 38.30 -2.01
C ASN A 160 -26.91 37.17 -1.78
N LEU A 161 -25.86 37.16 -2.60
CA LEU A 161 -24.64 36.40 -2.39
C LEU A 161 -23.67 37.27 -1.62
N THR A 162 -23.22 36.80 -0.46
CA THR A 162 -22.15 37.42 0.32
C THR A 162 -20.87 36.65 0.11
N ILE A 163 -19.82 37.29 -0.41
CA ILE A 163 -18.48 36.73 -0.53
C ILE A 163 -17.57 37.48 0.42
N ASN A 164 -16.94 36.79 1.35
CA ASN A 164 -15.89 37.33 2.19
C ASN A 164 -14.55 36.89 1.62
N PHE A 165 -13.73 37.85 1.21
CA PHE A 165 -12.38 37.62 0.73
C PHE A 165 -11.39 38.07 1.81
N PHE A 166 -10.69 37.14 2.40
CA PHE A 166 -9.76 37.37 3.50
C PHE A 166 -8.33 37.32 3.00
N ALA A 167 -7.46 38.11 3.64
CA ALA A 167 -6.03 37.87 3.54
C ALA A 167 -5.77 36.54 4.23
N ILE A 168 -5.10 35.63 3.54
CA ILE A 168 -4.40 34.54 4.21
C ILE A 168 -3.24 35.17 4.99
N GLY A 169 -3.04 34.71 6.22
CA GLY A 169 -1.99 35.22 7.11
C GLY A 169 -0.60 34.89 6.58
N VAL A 170 0.42 35.36 7.29
CA VAL A 170 1.69 34.61 7.28
C VAL A 170 1.46 33.45 8.24
N GLU A 171 1.91 32.26 7.89
CA GLU A 171 1.83 31.09 8.76
C GLU A 171 2.43 31.39 10.15
N ILE A 172 1.72 31.00 11.21
CA ILE A 172 2.28 30.99 12.57
C ILE A 172 2.92 29.63 12.76
N CYS A 173 4.23 29.60 12.60
CA CYS A 173 5.05 28.40 12.49
C CYS A 173 5.15 27.50 13.75
N ASP A 174 4.26 27.66 14.73
CA ASP A 174 4.29 26.94 16.01
C ASP A 174 2.91 26.79 16.67
N ASP A 175 1.81 26.93 15.92
CA ASP A 175 0.45 26.92 16.48
C ASP A 175 -0.40 25.71 16.11
N GLY A 176 0.13 24.80 15.29
CA GLY A 176 -0.52 23.53 14.94
C GLY A 176 -1.70 23.71 13.99
N ALA A 177 -1.81 24.87 13.33
CA ALA A 177 -2.92 25.17 12.44
C ALA A 177 -2.44 25.83 11.15
N ASP A 178 -3.02 25.39 10.04
CA ASP A 178 -2.83 25.97 8.71
C ASP A 178 -3.43 27.40 8.68
N ASN A 179 -2.64 28.42 9.00
CA ASN A 179 -3.09 29.79 9.16
C ASN A 179 -3.17 30.56 7.84
N ASP A 180 -2.50 30.07 6.80
CA ASP A 180 -2.59 30.61 5.44
C ASP A 180 -3.42 29.74 4.48
N ALA A 181 -3.94 28.62 4.98
CA ALA A 181 -4.89 27.71 4.35
C ALA A 181 -4.36 26.98 3.11
N ASP A 182 -3.04 26.89 2.91
CA ASP A 182 -2.43 26.23 1.76
C ASP A 182 -2.35 24.69 1.86
N GLY A 183 -2.72 24.15 3.02
CA GLY A 183 -2.77 22.71 3.32
C GLY A 183 -1.55 22.20 4.08
N LEU A 184 -0.57 23.06 4.38
CA LEU A 184 0.61 22.75 5.18
C LEU A 184 0.49 23.46 6.54
N ILE A 185 1.17 22.93 7.55
CA ILE A 185 1.12 23.46 8.92
C ILE A 185 2.53 23.62 9.48
N ASP A 186 2.74 24.65 10.28
CA ASP A 186 3.98 24.88 11.04
C ASP A 186 5.25 24.75 10.18
N CYS A 187 6.23 23.93 10.58
CA CYS A 187 7.51 23.82 9.86
C CYS A 187 7.41 23.10 8.52
N PHE A 188 6.37 22.30 8.30
CA PHE A 188 6.09 21.68 7.00
C PHE A 188 5.58 22.70 5.97
N ASP A 189 5.27 23.92 6.40
CA ASP A 189 4.90 25.03 5.54
C ASP A 189 6.18 25.74 4.98
N PRO A 190 6.35 25.82 3.63
CA PRO A 190 7.43 26.56 3.00
C PRO A 190 7.54 28.04 3.40
N ASP A 191 6.45 28.66 3.84
CA ASP A 191 6.41 30.04 4.33
C ASP A 191 7.04 30.18 5.72
N CYS A 192 7.25 29.07 6.43
CA CYS A 192 7.97 28.98 7.70
C CYS A 192 9.48 28.76 7.57
N ALA A 193 10.02 28.61 6.36
CA ALA A 193 11.43 28.36 6.14
C ALA A 193 12.35 29.44 6.77
N GLY A 194 13.05 29.06 7.85
CA GLY A 194 13.97 29.92 8.60
C GLY A 194 13.30 30.89 9.58
N ILE A 195 12.02 30.70 9.90
CA ILE A 195 11.29 31.40 10.96
C ILE A 195 11.26 30.48 12.19
N PRO A 196 11.92 30.83 13.31
CA PRO A 196 11.92 29.99 14.52
C PRO A 196 10.50 29.63 14.98
N PRO A 197 10.23 28.37 15.36
CA PRO A 197 11.21 27.28 15.58
C PRO A 197 11.80 26.67 14.30
N CYS A 198 11.18 26.90 13.15
CA CYS A 198 11.57 26.29 11.88
C CYS A 198 12.90 26.85 11.32
N GLY A 199 13.74 25.97 10.81
CA GLY A 199 15.12 26.25 10.46
C GLY A 199 15.95 24.99 10.26
N SER A 200 17.06 24.89 10.99
CA SER A 200 17.91 23.70 10.97
C SER A 200 17.69 22.97 12.29
N GLU A 201 17.58 21.65 12.22
CA GLU A 201 17.48 20.81 13.41
C GLU A 201 18.75 20.89 14.26
N ALA A 202 19.91 21.07 13.62
CA ALA A 202 21.20 21.17 14.27
C ALA A 202 21.23 22.24 15.39
N GLY A 203 21.23 21.77 16.64
CA GLY A 203 21.24 22.59 17.86
C GLY A 203 19.85 22.88 18.46
N GLN A 204 18.80 22.24 17.97
CA GLN A 204 17.41 22.28 18.48
C GLN A 204 16.88 20.89 18.89
N CYS A 205 17.78 19.93 19.12
CA CYS A 205 17.50 18.50 19.27
C CYS A 205 16.78 18.04 20.57
N SER A 206 15.86 18.82 21.14
CA SER A 206 15.04 18.41 22.31
C SER A 206 13.79 19.25 22.53
N ASP A 207 13.32 19.96 21.50
CA ASP A 207 12.13 20.81 21.60
C ASP A 207 10.85 20.13 21.10
N GLY A 208 10.97 18.94 20.50
CA GLY A 208 9.86 18.11 20.03
C GLY A 208 9.22 18.63 18.74
N VAL A 209 9.91 19.50 18.00
CA VAL A 209 9.48 20.06 16.71
C VAL A 209 10.37 19.50 15.62
N ASP A 210 9.81 19.20 14.45
CA ASP A 210 10.58 18.92 13.23
C ASP A 210 10.95 20.28 12.64
N ASN A 211 12.08 20.86 13.06
CA ASN A 211 12.44 22.23 12.71
C ASN A 211 12.78 22.36 11.22
N ASP A 212 13.26 21.31 10.54
CA ASP A 212 13.67 21.38 9.13
C ASP A 212 12.71 20.70 8.12
N ALA A 213 11.66 20.06 8.65
CA ALA A 213 10.53 19.44 7.96
C ALA A 213 10.87 18.22 7.10
N ASP A 214 11.84 17.41 7.52
CA ASP A 214 12.23 16.18 6.82
C ASP A 214 11.48 14.92 7.29
N GLY A 215 10.65 15.04 8.33
CA GLY A 215 9.82 13.98 8.91
C GLY A 215 10.39 13.35 10.17
N THR A 216 11.54 13.84 10.66
CA THR A 216 12.16 13.41 11.91
C THR A 216 12.21 14.56 12.93
N THR A 217 12.33 14.25 14.22
CA THR A 217 12.33 15.28 15.28
C THR A 217 13.42 14.98 16.29
N ASP A 218 14.07 16.02 16.79
CA ASP A 218 15.02 15.94 17.89
C ASP A 218 16.13 14.90 17.62
N CYS A 219 16.40 14.02 18.58
CA CYS A 219 17.47 13.02 18.49
C CYS A 219 17.21 11.90 17.49
N PHE A 220 16.01 11.83 16.89
CA PHE A 220 15.74 10.91 15.78
C PHE A 220 16.09 11.52 14.42
N ASP A 221 16.50 12.79 14.41
CA ASP A 221 16.87 13.53 13.21
C ASP A 221 18.36 13.40 12.89
N VAL A 222 18.68 13.15 11.62
CA VAL A 222 20.04 12.99 11.10
C VAL A 222 20.89 14.26 11.27
N ASP A 223 20.27 15.43 11.30
CA ASP A 223 20.93 16.71 11.52
C ASP A 223 21.30 16.94 13.00
N CYS A 224 20.79 16.08 13.90
CA CYS A 224 21.11 16.06 15.33
C CYS A 224 22.26 15.12 15.71
N ILE A 225 22.83 14.38 14.76
CA ILE A 225 23.99 13.50 14.99
C ILE A 225 25.15 14.28 15.62
N GLY A 226 25.54 13.85 16.82
CA GLY A 226 26.63 14.44 17.60
C GLY A 226 26.24 15.65 18.45
N ASP A 227 24.95 15.98 18.59
CA ASP A 227 24.49 16.90 19.64
C ASP A 227 24.68 16.25 21.03
N PRO A 228 25.29 16.94 22.01
CA PRO A 228 25.50 16.39 23.36
C PRO A 228 24.22 16.00 24.13
N ILE A 229 23.04 16.48 23.70
CA ILE A 229 21.74 16.09 24.26
C ILE A 229 21.32 14.71 23.75
N CYS A 230 21.67 14.39 22.51
CA CYS A 230 21.44 13.13 21.85
C CYS A 230 22.64 12.20 22.04
N PHE A 231 23.27 12.21 23.21
CA PHE A 231 24.45 11.38 23.46
C PHE A 231 24.03 10.09 24.15
N GLU A 232 24.20 8.98 23.45
CA GLU A 232 23.92 7.65 23.97
C GLU A 232 25.10 7.12 24.80
N GLY A 233 25.22 7.62 26.03
CA GLY A 233 26.40 7.32 26.84
C GLY A 233 26.18 7.40 28.35
N ASP A 234 24.95 7.19 28.80
CA ASP A 234 24.67 6.93 30.20
C ASP A 234 23.78 5.70 30.42
N ASN A 235 23.58 5.33 31.68
CA ASN A 235 22.85 4.10 32.01
C ASN A 235 21.36 4.16 31.61
N ALA A 236 20.77 5.34 31.47
CA ALA A 236 19.37 5.45 31.07
C ALA A 236 19.23 5.28 29.56
N THR A 237 20.11 5.93 28.79
CA THR A 237 20.08 5.91 27.32
C THR A 237 20.55 4.57 26.74
N CYS A 238 21.51 3.90 27.38
CA CYS A 238 22.05 2.63 26.89
C CYS A 238 21.22 1.38 27.26
N THR A 239 19.98 1.54 27.75
CA THR A 239 19.12 0.40 28.12
C THR A 239 17.62 0.65 27.89
N ASP A 240 17.25 1.68 27.13
CA ASP A 240 15.85 2.09 26.95
C ASP A 240 15.23 1.66 25.62
N GLY A 241 16.00 0.98 24.75
CA GLY A 241 15.54 0.46 23.47
C GLY A 241 15.43 1.53 22.38
N VAL A 242 16.04 2.71 22.58
CA VAL A 242 15.94 3.85 21.68
C VAL A 242 17.33 4.25 21.19
N ASP A 243 17.47 4.47 19.89
CA ASP A 243 18.65 5.08 19.28
C ASP A 243 18.65 6.57 19.65
N ASN A 244 19.35 6.94 20.72
CA ASN A 244 19.31 8.29 21.27
C ASN A 244 20.28 9.24 20.56
N ASP A 245 21.14 8.75 19.68
CA ASP A 245 22.10 9.57 18.91
C ASP A 245 21.93 9.53 17.38
N ALA A 246 20.95 8.74 16.92
CA ALA A 246 20.55 8.52 15.53
C ALA A 246 21.68 8.00 14.62
N ASP A 247 22.64 7.26 15.17
CA ASP A 247 23.70 6.64 14.36
C ASP A 247 23.31 5.26 13.77
N GLY A 248 22.14 4.75 14.16
CA GLY A 248 21.52 3.51 13.68
C GLY A 248 21.79 2.29 14.55
N ALA A 249 22.52 2.45 15.66
CA ALA A 249 22.65 1.45 16.71
C ALA A 249 21.79 1.82 17.93
N THR A 250 21.47 0.83 18.77
CA THR A 250 20.65 1.04 19.98
C THR A 250 21.27 0.30 21.14
N ASP A 251 21.26 0.92 22.32
CA ASP A 251 21.69 0.35 23.59
C ASP A 251 23.08 -0.33 23.49
N CYS A 252 23.19 -1.60 23.87
CA CYS A 252 24.48 -2.29 23.93
C CYS A 252 25.09 -2.61 22.55
N ALA A 253 24.29 -2.55 21.48
CA ALA A 253 24.79 -2.61 20.11
C ALA A 253 25.50 -1.29 19.71
N ASP A 254 25.25 -0.20 20.44
CA ASP A 254 25.89 1.09 20.24
C ASP A 254 27.33 1.12 20.81
N LEU A 255 28.26 1.68 20.02
CA LEU A 255 29.66 1.77 20.40
C LEU A 255 29.89 2.74 21.58
N ASP A 256 29.09 3.80 21.69
CA ASP A 256 29.16 4.81 22.74
C ASP A 256 28.61 4.27 24.08
N CYS A 257 27.80 3.21 24.04
CA CYS A 257 27.35 2.45 25.22
C CYS A 257 28.33 1.41 25.75
N SER A 258 29.44 1.16 25.07
CA SER A 258 30.40 0.13 25.45
C SER A 258 30.95 0.30 26.88
N GLY A 259 30.54 -0.62 27.79
CA GLY A 259 30.97 -0.62 29.19
C GLY A 259 30.16 0.32 30.10
N ILE A 260 29.03 0.84 29.63
CA ILE A 260 28.13 1.73 30.35
C ILE A 260 26.88 0.96 30.77
N GLY A 261 26.50 1.09 32.04
CA GLY A 261 25.30 0.44 32.57
C GLY A 261 25.36 -1.09 32.54
N LEU A 262 24.39 -1.70 31.85
CA LEU A 262 24.32 -3.15 31.64
C LEU A 262 25.19 -3.62 30.47
N CYS A 263 25.66 -2.70 29.62
CA CYS A 263 26.44 -3.05 28.44
C CYS A 263 27.89 -3.43 28.79
N GLY A 264 28.29 -4.65 28.44
CA GLY A 264 29.53 -5.31 28.83
C GLY A 264 29.50 -6.80 28.47
N PRO A 265 30.42 -7.63 29.00
CA PRO A 265 30.38 -9.07 28.75
C PRO A 265 29.04 -9.68 29.20
N GLU A 266 28.52 -10.60 28.39
CA GLU A 266 27.21 -11.21 28.58
C GLU A 266 26.99 -11.80 29.98
N VAL A 267 25.86 -11.44 30.58
CA VAL A 267 25.34 -11.91 31.86
C VAL A 267 24.21 -12.89 31.57
N CYS A 268 24.59 -14.17 31.54
CA CYS A 268 23.79 -15.27 31.01
C CYS A 268 22.46 -15.63 31.72
N ASP A 269 21.94 -14.79 32.62
CA ASP A 269 20.68 -15.04 33.35
C ASP A 269 19.92 -13.76 33.74
N ASP A 270 20.13 -12.65 33.04
CA ASP A 270 19.47 -11.37 33.34
C ASP A 270 18.50 -10.88 32.28
N GLY A 271 18.43 -11.56 31.12
CA GLY A 271 17.48 -11.28 30.06
C GLY A 271 17.83 -10.07 29.20
N PHE A 272 19.06 -9.55 29.28
CA PHE A 272 19.56 -8.45 28.47
C PHE A 272 20.71 -8.91 27.58
N ASP A 273 20.73 -8.43 26.33
CA ASP A 273 21.88 -8.56 25.44
C ASP A 273 22.93 -7.54 25.90
N ASN A 274 23.81 -7.96 26.81
CA ASN A 274 24.77 -7.05 27.41
C ASN A 274 25.92 -6.73 26.44
N ASP A 275 26.28 -7.61 25.52
CA ASP A 275 27.43 -7.41 24.64
C ASP A 275 27.09 -6.93 23.22
N GLY A 276 25.79 -6.81 22.92
CA GLY A 276 25.24 -6.13 21.76
C GLY A 276 25.29 -6.96 20.47
N ASP A 277 25.39 -8.28 20.56
CA ASP A 277 25.50 -9.17 19.40
C ASP A 277 24.14 -9.69 18.88
N GLY A 278 23.06 -9.30 19.55
CA GLY A 278 21.68 -9.65 19.26
C GLY A 278 21.20 -10.93 19.94
N LEU A 279 22.00 -11.53 20.82
CA LEU A 279 21.67 -12.76 21.52
C LEU A 279 21.64 -12.51 23.04
N VAL A 280 20.58 -13.00 23.69
CA VAL A 280 20.39 -12.83 25.15
C VAL A 280 20.63 -14.15 25.88
N ASP A 281 21.23 -14.08 27.06
CA ASP A 281 21.38 -15.20 27.99
C ASP A 281 21.91 -16.50 27.31
N CYS A 282 21.14 -17.58 27.37
CA CYS A 282 21.51 -18.88 26.81
C CYS A 282 21.34 -18.97 25.29
N PHE A 283 20.78 -17.96 24.66
CA PHE A 283 20.78 -17.83 23.20
C PHE A 283 22.14 -17.37 22.69
N ASP A 284 22.90 -16.64 23.51
CA ASP A 284 24.30 -16.34 23.25
C ASP A 284 25.20 -17.54 23.62
N VAL A 285 25.23 -18.53 22.74
CA VAL A 285 26.09 -19.70 22.94
C VAL A 285 27.58 -19.38 22.74
N ALA A 286 27.92 -18.24 22.14
CA ALA A 286 29.31 -17.83 21.95
C ALA A 286 29.93 -17.42 23.29
N ASP A 287 29.15 -16.72 24.12
CA ASP A 287 29.64 -16.14 25.37
C ASP A 287 29.07 -16.83 26.62
N CYS A 288 27.92 -17.50 26.53
CA CYS A 288 27.25 -18.14 27.68
C CYS A 288 27.36 -19.67 27.75
N GLN A 289 27.83 -20.36 26.71
CA GLN A 289 27.88 -21.83 26.73
C GLN A 289 28.75 -22.39 27.88
N GLY A 290 28.16 -23.21 28.74
CA GLY A 290 28.86 -23.88 29.85
C GLY A 290 28.97 -23.05 31.12
N THR A 291 28.34 -21.88 31.18
CA THR A 291 28.09 -21.16 32.43
C THR A 291 27.09 -21.92 33.30
N PRO A 292 27.02 -21.63 34.62
CA PRO A 292 26.01 -22.23 35.49
C PRO A 292 24.55 -21.97 35.06
N ALA A 293 24.30 -20.88 34.33
CA ALA A 293 23.01 -20.54 33.77
C ALA A 293 22.68 -21.34 32.50
N CYS A 294 23.68 -21.61 31.65
CA CYS A 294 23.50 -22.29 30.36
C CYS A 294 24.33 -23.60 30.26
N PRO A 295 23.93 -24.68 30.98
CA PRO A 295 24.64 -25.95 30.97
C PRO A 295 24.39 -26.75 29.67
N THR A 296 25.40 -27.52 29.26
CA THR A 296 25.50 -28.20 27.95
C THR A 296 24.47 -29.32 27.65
N SER A 297 23.44 -29.52 28.47
CA SER A 297 22.35 -30.48 28.25
C SER A 297 21.28 -30.34 29.34
N GLY A 298 20.60 -29.20 29.37
CA GLY A 298 19.58 -28.89 30.38
C GLY A 298 18.19 -29.41 30.03
N ASN A 299 17.79 -29.42 28.75
CA ASN A 299 16.39 -29.50 28.34
C ASN A 299 15.93 -30.84 27.77
N ASP A 300 16.52 -31.92 28.26
CA ASP A 300 16.16 -33.30 27.88
C ASP A 300 14.77 -33.74 28.40
N GLU A 301 14.21 -33.00 29.36
CA GLU A 301 12.94 -33.34 30.01
C GLU A 301 12.04 -32.10 30.04
N CYS A 302 10.73 -32.28 29.97
CA CYS A 302 9.75 -31.18 30.00
C CYS A 302 9.95 -30.23 31.20
N ILE A 303 10.32 -30.77 32.37
CA ILE A 303 10.53 -29.99 33.60
C ILE A 303 11.75 -29.07 33.54
N THR A 304 12.65 -29.30 32.58
CA THR A 304 13.88 -28.54 32.38
C THR A 304 13.93 -27.90 30.99
N ALA A 305 12.77 -27.73 30.35
CA ALA A 305 12.62 -27.01 29.09
C ALA A 305 13.36 -25.65 29.14
N ILE A 306 14.06 -25.31 28.05
CA ILE A 306 14.66 -23.99 27.87
C ILE A 306 13.54 -22.99 27.60
N ASP A 307 13.48 -21.91 28.35
CA ASP A 307 12.50 -20.86 28.14
C ASP A 307 12.93 -19.94 26.99
N ILE A 308 12.00 -19.64 26.09
CA ILE A 308 12.14 -18.67 25.01
C ILE A 308 11.47 -17.39 25.50
N PRO A 309 12.23 -16.32 25.79
CA PRO A 309 11.70 -15.08 26.35
C PRO A 309 10.94 -14.32 25.27
N VAL A 310 9.62 -14.45 25.28
CA VAL A 310 8.74 -13.75 24.36
C VAL A 310 8.42 -12.36 24.91
N ALA A 311 8.67 -11.32 24.11
CA ALA A 311 8.35 -9.93 24.38
C ALA A 311 7.69 -9.32 23.13
N GLY A 312 6.36 -9.41 23.07
CA GLY A 312 5.57 -8.99 21.93
C GLY A 312 5.70 -9.87 20.68
N PRO A 313 5.11 -9.44 19.56
CA PRO A 313 5.23 -10.11 18.26
C PRO A 313 6.65 -10.07 17.73
N GLY A 314 7.06 -11.09 16.99
CA GLY A 314 8.38 -11.16 16.38
C GLY A 314 8.83 -12.58 16.06
N THR A 315 10.04 -12.69 15.54
CA THR A 315 10.70 -13.96 15.26
C THR A 315 11.68 -14.30 16.38
N TYR A 316 11.51 -15.49 16.93
CA TYR A 316 12.33 -16.04 18.00
C TYR A 316 13.03 -17.31 17.51
N THR A 317 14.32 -17.42 17.78
CA THR A 317 15.11 -18.61 17.40
C THR A 317 15.77 -19.25 18.60
N ALA A 318 15.79 -20.59 18.63
CA ALA A 318 16.46 -21.37 19.65
C ALA A 318 17.35 -22.44 19.03
N LEU A 319 18.55 -22.62 19.59
CA LEU A 319 19.43 -23.70 19.16
C LEU A 319 18.85 -25.06 19.60
N MET A 320 18.67 -25.94 18.63
CA MET A 320 18.37 -27.34 18.86
C MET A 320 19.67 -28.14 18.93
N ASN A 321 19.87 -28.89 20.02
CA ASN A 321 20.96 -29.86 20.13
C ASN A 321 20.50 -31.10 20.89
N SER A 322 20.09 -32.13 20.16
CA SER A 322 19.64 -33.40 20.71
C SER A 322 20.77 -34.42 20.90
N THR A 323 22.03 -34.07 20.61
CA THR A 323 23.14 -35.06 20.57
C THR A 323 23.47 -35.70 21.92
N ALA A 324 23.09 -35.05 23.02
CA ALA A 324 23.25 -35.54 24.38
C ALA A 324 21.92 -35.86 25.07
N ALA A 325 20.79 -35.66 24.39
CA ALA A 325 19.47 -36.00 24.89
C ALA A 325 19.32 -37.51 25.03
N SER A 326 18.47 -37.94 25.97
CA SER A 326 18.21 -39.33 26.28
C SER A 326 16.97 -39.84 25.53
N LEU A 327 16.80 -41.16 25.55
CA LEU A 327 15.59 -41.79 25.04
C LEU A 327 14.51 -41.63 26.11
N GLY A 328 13.75 -40.54 26.04
CA GLY A 328 12.65 -40.22 26.97
C GLY A 328 11.57 -41.30 27.01
N THR A 329 10.73 -41.26 28.05
CA THR A 329 9.54 -42.13 28.17
C THR A 329 8.23 -41.41 27.83
N ASP A 330 8.36 -40.21 27.29
CA ASP A 330 7.28 -39.27 27.06
C ASP A 330 6.33 -39.78 25.97
N PRO A 331 5.03 -39.53 26.14
CA PRO A 331 4.01 -40.13 25.29
C PRO A 331 4.19 -39.72 23.83
N ALA A 332 3.91 -40.66 22.93
CA ALA A 332 3.75 -40.38 21.51
C ALA A 332 2.54 -39.44 21.29
N PRO A 333 2.49 -38.72 20.16
CA PRO A 333 1.41 -37.80 19.82
C PRO A 333 0.01 -38.40 20.02
N SER A 334 -0.85 -37.58 20.61
CA SER A 334 -2.20 -37.92 21.06
C SER A 334 -3.30 -37.36 20.16
N ILE A 335 -2.95 -36.44 19.26
CA ILE A 335 -3.82 -35.91 18.20
C ILE A 335 -3.39 -36.45 16.81
N PRO A 336 -4.23 -36.37 15.76
CA PRO A 336 -3.83 -36.74 14.41
C PRO A 336 -2.69 -35.84 13.89
N CYS A 337 -1.50 -36.41 13.71
CA CYS A 337 -0.30 -35.71 13.25
C CYS A 337 0.17 -36.24 11.89
N ALA A 338 0.65 -35.35 11.03
CA ALA A 338 1.24 -35.73 9.76
C ALA A 338 2.66 -36.30 9.98
N VAL A 339 2.87 -37.55 9.58
CA VAL A 339 4.19 -38.21 9.41
C VAL A 339 5.13 -38.08 10.63
N VAL A 340 4.65 -38.42 11.82
CA VAL A 340 5.46 -38.41 13.06
C VAL A 340 6.16 -39.75 13.34
N GLY A 341 7.41 -39.68 13.80
CA GLY A 341 8.30 -40.82 14.04
C GLY A 341 8.41 -41.22 15.51
N ALA A 342 9.63 -41.56 15.94
CA ALA A 342 9.92 -42.15 17.25
C ALA A 342 10.00 -41.13 18.39
N PHE A 343 10.23 -39.84 18.10
CA PHE A 343 10.56 -38.81 19.09
C PHE A 343 11.77 -39.19 19.95
N ASP A 344 12.78 -39.82 19.36
CA ASP A 344 13.99 -40.21 20.09
C ASP A 344 14.93 -39.00 20.30
N ASN A 345 15.63 -38.99 21.44
CA ASN A 345 16.55 -37.92 21.85
C ASN A 345 15.87 -36.55 21.80
N ASP A 346 14.72 -36.43 22.45
CA ASP A 346 13.92 -35.22 22.42
C ASP A 346 14.47 -34.13 23.34
N ILE A 347 14.22 -32.89 22.93
CA ILE A 347 14.57 -31.70 23.68
C ILE A 347 13.33 -30.81 23.81
N TRP A 348 13.29 -30.04 24.89
CA TRP A 348 12.12 -29.28 25.29
C TRP A 348 12.41 -27.78 25.34
N PHE A 349 11.47 -27.00 24.85
CA PHE A 349 11.45 -25.55 24.98
C PHE A 349 10.13 -25.12 25.61
N SER A 350 10.09 -23.97 26.25
CA SER A 350 8.86 -23.34 26.72
C SER A 350 8.80 -21.89 26.29
N PHE A 351 7.60 -21.34 26.24
CA PHE A 351 7.39 -19.92 26.10
C PHE A 351 6.08 -19.52 26.78
N THR A 352 5.97 -18.25 27.16
CA THR A 352 4.74 -17.65 27.66
C THR A 352 4.53 -16.34 26.92
N PRO A 353 3.56 -16.26 26.02
CA PRO A 353 3.27 -15.02 25.31
C PRO A 353 2.73 -13.97 26.28
N ASP A 354 3.09 -12.71 26.07
CA ASP A 354 2.65 -11.56 26.88
C ASP A 354 1.31 -10.96 26.42
N GLN A 355 0.89 -11.29 25.20
CA GLN A 355 -0.40 -10.98 24.60
C GLN A 355 -0.95 -12.17 23.80
N ASP A 356 -2.23 -12.12 23.39
CA ASP A 356 -2.80 -13.16 22.55
C ASP A 356 -2.14 -13.10 21.16
N MET A 357 -1.68 -14.25 20.64
CA MET A 357 -0.90 -14.34 19.39
C MET A 357 -1.22 -15.60 18.57
N SER A 358 -0.91 -15.54 17.27
CA SER A 358 -0.79 -16.70 16.37
C SER A 358 0.67 -17.13 16.30
N ALA A 359 0.95 -18.43 16.47
CA ALA A 359 2.30 -18.98 16.41
C ALA A 359 2.51 -19.89 15.19
N GLU A 360 3.54 -19.57 14.41
CA GLU A 360 4.16 -20.45 13.42
C GLU A 360 5.48 -20.97 13.99
N ILE A 361 5.67 -22.30 14.01
CA ILE A 361 6.86 -22.93 14.62
C ILE A 361 7.43 -23.95 13.65
N HIS A 362 8.71 -23.81 13.30
CA HIS A 362 9.40 -24.74 12.41
C HIS A 362 10.83 -25.04 12.81
N THR A 363 11.33 -26.16 12.30
CA THR A 363 12.70 -26.67 12.51
C THR A 363 13.55 -26.60 11.24
N CYS A 364 13.12 -25.77 10.27
CA CYS A 364 13.79 -25.55 8.99
C CYS A 364 15.20 -24.96 9.18
N ASP A 365 16.22 -25.76 8.87
CA ASP A 365 17.63 -25.38 8.82
C ASP A 365 18.35 -26.32 7.84
N ALA A 366 19.01 -25.76 6.83
CA ALA A 366 19.71 -26.49 5.77
C ALA A 366 20.66 -27.60 6.26
N THR A 367 21.17 -27.48 7.50
CA THR A 367 22.16 -28.38 8.10
C THR A 367 21.61 -29.28 9.20
N SER A 368 20.31 -29.16 9.49
CA SER A 368 19.64 -29.92 10.55
C SER A 368 19.34 -31.37 10.13
N TRP A 369 18.65 -32.10 11.00
CA TRP A 369 18.29 -33.50 10.83
C TRP A 369 16.77 -33.68 10.68
N ASP A 370 16.38 -34.94 10.50
CA ASP A 370 14.99 -35.39 10.41
C ASP A 370 14.29 -35.27 11.77
N THR A 371 13.58 -34.15 11.95
CA THR A 371 12.92 -33.74 13.20
C THR A 371 11.46 -34.15 13.21
N ASP A 372 10.92 -34.37 14.40
CA ASP A 372 9.49 -34.33 14.66
C ASP A 372 9.18 -33.25 15.72
N LEU A 373 8.05 -32.55 15.61
CA LEU A 373 7.65 -31.46 16.51
C LEU A 373 6.24 -31.65 17.10
N LEU A 374 6.12 -31.42 18.41
CA LEU A 374 4.86 -31.29 19.15
C LEU A 374 4.80 -29.96 19.90
N VAL A 375 3.61 -29.40 20.00
CA VAL A 375 3.30 -28.22 20.82
C VAL A 375 2.21 -28.58 21.83
N TYR A 376 2.44 -28.21 23.08
CA TYR A 376 1.52 -28.40 24.19
C TYR A 376 1.14 -27.08 24.84
N GLU A 377 -0.12 -26.95 25.23
CA GLU A 377 -0.59 -25.99 26.22
C GLU A 377 -0.38 -26.57 27.63
N ASP A 378 0.35 -25.85 28.47
CA ASP A 378 0.64 -26.19 29.88
C ASP A 378 0.11 -25.11 30.84
N ALA A 379 -1.21 -24.90 30.81
CA ALA A 379 -1.90 -23.90 31.64
C ALA A 379 -1.69 -24.06 33.17
N THR A 380 -1.21 -25.21 33.62
CA THR A 380 -0.95 -25.50 35.04
C THR A 380 0.53 -25.54 35.41
N ASN A 381 1.43 -25.38 34.43
CA ASN A 381 2.88 -25.57 34.57
C ASN A 381 3.21 -26.95 35.22
N ASP A 382 2.53 -27.98 34.74
CA ASP A 382 2.63 -29.37 35.17
C ASP A 382 2.71 -30.26 33.93
N CYS A 383 3.92 -30.73 33.62
CA CYS A 383 4.23 -31.65 32.52
C CYS A 383 3.38 -32.93 32.49
N THR A 384 2.63 -33.25 33.55
CA THR A 384 1.72 -34.41 33.58
C THR A 384 0.27 -34.09 33.18
N ALA A 385 -0.08 -32.80 33.05
CA ALA A 385 -1.42 -32.29 32.79
C ALA A 385 -1.53 -31.46 31.49
N MET A 386 -0.48 -31.45 30.67
CA MET A 386 -0.43 -30.71 29.40
C MET A 386 -1.45 -31.22 28.39
N THR A 387 -1.92 -30.31 27.53
CA THR A 387 -2.80 -30.61 26.39
C THR A 387 -2.02 -30.41 25.09
N GLU A 388 -1.91 -31.45 24.27
CA GLU A 388 -1.29 -31.34 22.94
C GLU A 388 -2.22 -30.59 21.98
N ILE A 389 -1.70 -29.56 21.31
CA ILE A 389 -2.48 -28.64 20.46
C ILE A 389 -2.03 -28.65 18.99
N ALA A 390 -0.77 -28.95 18.71
CA ALA A 390 -0.24 -29.02 17.35
C ALA A 390 0.92 -30.01 17.22
N CYS A 391 1.13 -30.53 16.01
CA CYS A 391 2.21 -31.46 15.73
C CYS A 391 2.47 -31.61 14.22
N ASN A 392 3.73 -31.86 13.86
CA ASN A 392 4.14 -32.17 12.50
C ASN A 392 5.48 -32.92 12.52
N GLY A 393 5.65 -33.92 11.64
CA GLY A 393 6.95 -34.56 11.41
C GLY A 393 7.63 -34.03 10.16
N ASP A 394 6.92 -34.09 9.03
CA ASP A 394 7.44 -33.65 7.72
C ASP A 394 6.62 -32.50 7.11
N ALA A 395 7.31 -31.46 6.67
CA ALA A 395 6.80 -30.36 5.88
C ALA A 395 7.61 -30.15 4.58
N GLY A 396 7.03 -29.43 3.63
CA GLY A 396 7.63 -29.18 2.31
C GLY A 396 7.27 -27.82 1.71
N ILE A 397 7.00 -26.84 2.58
CA ILE A 397 6.48 -25.51 2.23
C ILE A 397 7.62 -24.48 2.18
N LEU A 398 8.52 -24.54 3.15
CA LEU A 398 9.63 -23.60 3.32
C LEU A 398 10.82 -24.00 2.45
N THR A 399 11.54 -23.01 1.95
CA THR A 399 12.74 -23.22 1.12
C THR A 399 14.02 -23.13 1.94
N GLY A 400 15.09 -23.78 1.49
CA GLY A 400 16.38 -23.76 2.18
C GLY A 400 16.49 -24.71 3.39
N CYS A 401 15.46 -25.51 3.67
CA CYS A 401 15.47 -26.46 4.78
C CYS A 401 16.22 -27.76 4.49
N GLN A 402 16.49 -28.53 5.54
CA GLN A 402 16.83 -29.94 5.43
C GLN A 402 15.68 -30.74 4.78
N ALA A 403 15.98 -31.97 4.33
CA ALA A 403 15.03 -32.78 3.56
C ALA A 403 13.74 -33.14 4.29
N PHE A 404 13.80 -33.25 5.62
CA PHE A 404 12.69 -33.63 6.50
C PHE A 404 12.75 -32.70 7.71
N TYR A 405 11.84 -31.74 7.75
CA TYR A 405 11.74 -30.75 8.81
C TYR A 405 10.29 -30.63 9.24
N SER A 406 10.08 -30.29 10.50
CA SER A 406 8.75 -30.11 11.06
C SER A 406 8.29 -28.67 10.98
N HIS A 407 7.01 -28.47 10.67
CA HIS A 407 6.36 -27.17 10.59
C HIS A 407 4.92 -27.23 11.11
N VAL A 408 4.58 -26.39 12.08
CA VAL A 408 3.19 -26.13 12.50
C VAL A 408 2.88 -24.65 12.31
N GLN A 409 1.67 -24.37 11.82
CA GLN A 409 1.18 -23.01 11.52
C GLN A 409 -0.16 -22.80 12.21
N PHE A 410 -0.55 -21.54 12.39
CA PHE A 410 -1.85 -21.14 12.93
C PHE A 410 -2.12 -21.69 14.34
N VAL A 411 -1.09 -21.74 15.19
CA VAL A 411 -1.23 -22.22 16.57
C VAL A 411 -1.61 -21.03 17.45
N GLY A 412 -2.89 -20.90 17.77
CA GLY A 412 -3.36 -19.86 18.69
C GLY A 412 -2.77 -20.02 20.10
N VAL A 413 -2.13 -18.97 20.61
CA VAL A 413 -1.52 -18.92 21.94
C VAL A 413 -2.06 -17.74 22.75
N THR A 414 -2.40 -17.99 24.02
CA THR A 414 -3.09 -17.03 24.89
C THR A 414 -2.12 -16.39 25.88
N ALA A 415 -2.27 -15.09 26.08
CA ALA A 415 -1.47 -14.28 26.99
C ALA A 415 -1.37 -14.91 28.39
N GLY A 416 -0.13 -15.09 28.87
CA GLY A 416 0.15 -15.59 30.21
C GLY A 416 -0.03 -17.10 30.41
N ILE A 417 -0.40 -17.86 29.37
CA ILE A 417 -0.40 -19.33 29.39
C ILE A 417 0.99 -19.85 29.02
N ASN A 418 1.48 -20.90 29.71
CA ASN A 418 2.75 -21.52 29.34
C ASN A 418 2.52 -22.58 28.26
N TYR A 419 3.38 -22.58 27.25
CA TYR A 419 3.39 -23.56 26.18
C TYR A 419 4.71 -24.32 26.20
N LYS A 420 4.68 -25.61 25.83
CA LYS A 420 5.86 -26.46 25.67
C LYS A 420 6.01 -26.88 24.22
N ILE A 421 7.23 -26.75 23.68
CA ILE A 421 7.61 -27.26 22.37
C ILE A 421 8.52 -28.46 22.61
N ARG A 422 8.16 -29.61 22.06
CA ARG A 422 8.98 -30.82 22.09
C ARG A 422 9.49 -31.09 20.68
N VAL A 423 10.81 -31.16 20.54
CA VAL A 423 11.47 -31.52 19.28
C VAL A 423 12.19 -32.84 19.47
N GLY A 424 11.82 -33.85 18.70
CA GLY A 424 12.44 -35.18 18.70
C GLY A 424 12.96 -35.56 17.33
N SER A 425 13.51 -36.77 17.22
CA SER A 425 13.97 -37.32 15.94
C SER A 425 13.03 -38.40 15.41
N TRP A 426 12.84 -38.45 14.09
CA TRP A 426 12.03 -39.48 13.44
C TRP A 426 12.53 -40.90 13.71
N ALA A 427 13.83 -41.12 13.56
CA ALA A 427 14.44 -42.43 13.66
C ALA A 427 15.05 -42.72 15.04
N ALA A 428 14.93 -43.98 15.48
CA ALA A 428 15.44 -44.36 16.78
C ALA A 428 16.96 -44.17 16.90
N GLY A 429 17.40 -43.47 17.96
CA GLY A 429 18.79 -43.10 18.23
C GLY A 429 19.37 -42.04 17.29
N ALA A 430 18.58 -41.44 16.41
CA ALA A 430 18.99 -40.26 15.64
C ALA A 430 19.04 -39.03 16.56
N SER A 431 19.94 -38.11 16.25
CA SER A 431 20.09 -36.83 16.93
C SER A 431 20.86 -35.89 16.00
N GLY A 432 20.84 -34.61 16.31
CA GLY A 432 21.53 -33.60 15.52
C GLY A 432 21.57 -32.25 16.22
N VAL A 433 22.00 -31.26 15.44
CA VAL A 433 21.99 -29.85 15.80
C VAL A 433 21.29 -29.07 14.69
N GLY A 434 20.64 -27.97 15.03
CA GLY A 434 19.92 -27.11 14.08
C GLY A 434 19.24 -25.94 14.79
N GLN A 435 18.39 -25.20 14.10
CA GLN A 435 17.56 -24.15 14.71
C GLN A 435 16.07 -24.48 14.78
N LEU A 436 15.46 -24.09 15.89
CA LEU A 436 14.02 -23.93 16.05
C LEU A 436 13.71 -22.46 15.82
N THR A 437 12.75 -22.17 14.95
CA THR A 437 12.26 -20.81 14.70
C THR A 437 10.78 -20.77 15.05
N MET A 438 10.39 -19.69 15.71
CA MET A 438 9.01 -19.39 16.09
C MET A 438 8.70 -17.97 15.67
N ASN A 439 7.72 -17.80 14.78
CA ASN A 439 7.18 -16.51 14.39
C ASN A 439 5.88 -16.29 15.17
N LEU A 440 5.82 -15.22 15.95
CA LEU A 440 4.65 -14.82 16.74
C LEU A 440 4.07 -13.54 16.17
N VAL A 441 2.77 -13.56 15.87
CA VAL A 441 2.03 -12.41 15.36
C VAL A 441 0.91 -12.05 16.33
N ALA A 442 0.74 -10.76 16.63
CA ALA A 442 -0.35 -10.27 17.47
C ALA A 442 -1.70 -10.65 16.86
N VAL A 443 -2.65 -11.11 17.68
CA VAL A 443 -4.02 -11.29 17.21
C VAL A 443 -4.64 -9.91 16.98
N GLY A 444 -5.03 -9.61 15.74
CA GLY A 444 -5.53 -8.31 15.29
C GLY A 444 -6.59 -8.48 14.20
N PRO A 445 -7.07 -7.38 13.59
CA PRO A 445 -7.81 -7.47 12.32
C PRO A 445 -6.94 -8.17 11.29
N GLU A 446 -7.54 -9.02 10.45
CA GLU A 446 -6.82 -9.74 9.40
C GLU A 446 -6.05 -8.78 8.47
N ILE A 447 -4.78 -9.13 8.22
CA ILE A 447 -3.92 -8.49 7.22
C ILE A 447 -4.06 -9.32 5.96
N CYS A 448 -4.77 -8.75 4.98
CA CYS A 448 -5.33 -9.52 3.88
C CYS A 448 -4.35 -9.98 2.79
N ASP A 449 -3.03 -9.96 3.03
CA ASP A 449 -1.99 -10.32 2.06
C ASP A 449 -0.69 -10.88 2.67
N ASP A 450 -0.67 -11.25 3.95
CA ASP A 450 0.56 -11.69 4.62
C ASP A 450 0.70 -13.23 4.73
N GLY A 451 -0.34 -13.99 4.35
CA GLY A 451 -0.35 -15.45 4.41
C GLY A 451 -0.53 -16.02 5.82
N ILE A 452 -0.94 -15.19 6.79
CA ILE A 452 -1.08 -15.53 8.21
C ILE A 452 -2.51 -15.25 8.67
N ASP A 453 -3.13 -16.20 9.36
CA ASP A 453 -4.39 -16.01 10.09
C ASP A 453 -4.12 -15.09 11.31
N ASN A 454 -4.23 -13.78 11.11
CA ASN A 454 -3.93 -12.76 12.11
C ASN A 454 -5.06 -12.61 13.14
N ASP A 455 -6.28 -13.07 12.85
CA ASP A 455 -7.42 -12.95 13.76
C ASP A 455 -7.81 -14.26 14.49
N LEU A 456 -7.18 -15.37 14.09
CA LEU A 456 -7.30 -16.73 14.60
C LEU A 456 -8.67 -17.40 14.39
N ASP A 457 -9.41 -17.02 13.33
CA ASP A 457 -10.67 -17.66 12.99
C ASP A 457 -10.53 -18.93 12.13
N GLY A 458 -9.31 -19.18 11.62
CA GLY A 458 -8.95 -20.34 10.81
C GLY A 458 -9.02 -20.10 9.30
N LEU A 459 -9.20 -18.85 8.86
CA LEU A 459 -9.12 -18.39 7.48
C LEU A 459 -7.90 -17.45 7.35
N VAL A 460 -7.44 -17.22 6.11
CA VAL A 460 -6.18 -16.51 5.84
C VAL A 460 -6.39 -15.62 4.63
N ASP A 461 -5.89 -14.39 4.69
CA ASP A 461 -5.92 -13.42 3.59
C ASP A 461 -7.33 -13.25 3.00
N CYS A 462 -7.47 -13.27 1.68
CA CYS A 462 -8.75 -13.09 0.99
C CYS A 462 -9.74 -14.25 1.17
N LEU A 463 -9.31 -15.39 1.73
CA LEU A 463 -10.23 -16.43 2.17
C LEU A 463 -10.93 -16.07 3.49
N ASP A 464 -10.45 -15.03 4.18
CA ASP A 464 -11.01 -14.50 5.41
C ASP A 464 -12.20 -13.54 5.13
N PRO A 465 -13.39 -13.79 5.70
CA PRO A 465 -14.55 -12.90 5.58
C PRO A 465 -14.32 -11.47 6.10
N ASP A 466 -13.39 -11.28 7.04
CA ASP A 466 -13.04 -9.98 7.60
C ASP A 466 -12.17 -9.15 6.62
N CYS A 467 -11.63 -9.79 5.57
CA CYS A 467 -10.99 -9.14 4.42
C CYS A 467 -11.98 -8.64 3.34
N SER A 468 -13.28 -8.79 3.55
CA SER A 468 -14.29 -8.35 2.59
C SER A 468 -14.23 -6.84 2.31
N GLY A 469 -13.88 -6.49 1.06
CA GLY A 469 -13.81 -5.11 0.58
C GLY A 469 -12.44 -4.44 0.68
N PHE A 470 -11.39 -5.18 1.05
CA PHE A 470 -10.01 -4.71 0.90
C PHE A 470 -9.60 -4.70 -0.59
N PRO A 471 -8.86 -3.68 -1.08
CA PRO A 471 -8.55 -3.53 -2.51
C PRO A 471 -7.75 -4.69 -3.11
N ASN A 472 -6.90 -5.34 -2.31
CA ASN A 472 -6.13 -6.52 -2.68
C ASN A 472 -6.95 -7.81 -2.65
N CYS A 473 -8.16 -7.79 -2.06
CA CYS A 473 -9.09 -8.91 -2.00
C CYS A 473 -10.33 -8.74 -2.89
N PHE A 474 -10.20 -7.91 -3.93
CA PHE A 474 -11.30 -7.57 -4.83
C PHE A 474 -10.92 -7.91 -6.26
N GLU A 475 -11.54 -8.95 -6.80
CA GLU A 475 -11.36 -9.39 -8.18
C GLU A 475 -12.37 -8.70 -9.10
N GLY A 476 -12.14 -7.42 -9.42
CA GLY A 476 -13.18 -6.64 -10.10
C GLY A 476 -12.76 -5.27 -10.65
N ASP A 477 -11.46 -5.02 -10.78
CA ASP A 477 -10.95 -3.82 -11.45
C ASP A 477 -9.93 -4.13 -12.56
N ARG A 478 -9.31 -3.08 -13.10
CA ARG A 478 -8.38 -3.20 -14.22
C ARG A 478 -7.06 -3.86 -13.83
N VAL A 479 -6.67 -3.78 -12.58
CA VAL A 479 -5.38 -4.26 -12.09
C VAL A 479 -5.50 -5.72 -11.72
N THR A 480 -6.50 -6.09 -10.91
CA THR A 480 -6.65 -7.47 -10.41
C THR A 480 -7.02 -8.44 -11.52
N CYS A 481 -7.90 -8.04 -12.45
CA CYS A 481 -8.37 -8.92 -13.51
C CYS A 481 -7.34 -9.22 -14.62
N THR A 482 -6.07 -8.88 -14.43
CA THR A 482 -5.01 -9.08 -15.44
C THR A 482 -3.63 -9.40 -14.84
N ASP A 483 -3.52 -9.59 -13.53
CA ASP A 483 -2.23 -9.74 -12.85
C ASP A 483 -1.79 -11.20 -12.67
N GLY A 484 -2.63 -12.17 -13.03
CA GLY A 484 -2.32 -13.60 -12.93
C GLY A 484 -2.57 -14.21 -11.54
N ILE A 485 -3.21 -13.46 -10.63
CA ILE A 485 -3.48 -13.84 -9.25
C ILE A 485 -4.99 -14.09 -9.08
N ASP A 486 -5.36 -14.86 -8.05
CA ASP A 486 -6.74 -15.09 -7.62
C ASP A 486 -6.98 -14.14 -6.44
N ASN A 487 -7.36 -12.90 -6.72
CA ASN A 487 -7.35 -11.85 -5.70
C ASN A 487 -8.51 -11.99 -4.73
N ASP A 488 -9.63 -12.64 -5.07
CA ASP A 488 -10.75 -12.85 -4.14
C ASP A 488 -10.80 -14.25 -3.49
N GLY A 489 -9.88 -15.14 -3.88
CA GLY A 489 -9.70 -16.46 -3.29
C GLY A 489 -10.77 -17.48 -3.69
N ASP A 490 -11.57 -17.22 -4.71
CA ASP A 490 -12.66 -18.11 -5.12
C ASP A 490 -12.20 -19.32 -5.97
N GLY A 491 -10.94 -19.29 -6.42
CA GLY A 491 -10.29 -20.32 -7.22
C GLY A 491 -10.29 -20.04 -8.73
N ALA A 492 -10.80 -18.90 -9.18
CA ALA A 492 -10.64 -18.38 -10.53
C ALA A 492 -9.64 -17.21 -10.54
N THR A 493 -9.08 -16.91 -11.71
CA THR A 493 -8.05 -15.87 -11.86
C THR A 493 -8.37 -15.03 -13.09
N ASP A 494 -8.17 -13.72 -13.01
CA ASP A 494 -8.31 -12.78 -14.14
C ASP A 494 -9.63 -12.95 -14.93
N CYS A 495 -9.58 -12.97 -16.26
CA CYS A 495 -10.76 -13.14 -17.11
C CYS A 495 -11.42 -14.53 -17.04
N ALA A 496 -10.81 -15.50 -16.34
CA ALA A 496 -11.49 -16.74 -15.98
C ALA A 496 -12.42 -16.55 -14.77
N ASP A 497 -12.25 -15.44 -14.03
CA ASP A 497 -13.04 -15.06 -12.87
C ASP A 497 -14.42 -14.48 -13.25
N PRO A 498 -15.53 -14.99 -12.67
CA PRO A 498 -16.86 -14.42 -12.86
C PRO A 498 -17.01 -12.94 -12.46
N ASP A 499 -16.25 -12.47 -11.47
CA ASP A 499 -16.31 -11.11 -10.93
C ASP A 499 -15.56 -10.11 -11.82
N CYS A 500 -14.64 -10.59 -12.66
CA CYS A 500 -14.05 -9.84 -13.77
C CYS A 500 -15.00 -9.64 -14.97
N SER A 501 -16.20 -10.23 -14.95
CA SER A 501 -17.14 -10.15 -16.07
C SER A 501 -17.68 -8.73 -16.30
N GLY A 502 -17.31 -8.13 -17.43
CA GLY A 502 -17.88 -6.86 -17.90
C GLY A 502 -17.06 -5.61 -17.56
N ILE A 503 -15.91 -5.79 -16.89
CA ILE A 503 -14.82 -4.82 -16.94
C ILE A 503 -14.31 -4.85 -18.37
N GLY A 504 -14.17 -3.70 -19.03
CA GLY A 504 -13.88 -3.59 -20.47
C GLY A 504 -12.53 -4.14 -20.94
N LEU A 505 -11.91 -5.00 -20.14
CA LEU A 505 -10.69 -5.76 -20.36
C LEU A 505 -10.94 -7.26 -20.50
N CYS A 506 -12.08 -7.78 -20.03
CA CYS A 506 -12.47 -9.18 -20.24
C CYS A 506 -13.64 -9.25 -21.24
N GLY A 507 -13.36 -9.70 -22.46
CA GLY A 507 -14.24 -9.65 -23.63
C GLY A 507 -13.56 -10.14 -24.90
N PRO A 508 -14.11 -9.87 -26.10
CA PRO A 508 -13.42 -10.19 -27.35
C PRO A 508 -12.08 -9.46 -27.43
N GLU A 509 -11.05 -10.16 -27.91
CA GLU A 509 -9.67 -9.66 -27.98
C GLU A 509 -9.55 -8.27 -28.62
N ILE A 510 -8.86 -7.36 -27.92
CA ILE A 510 -8.50 -6.02 -28.38
C ILE A 510 -7.04 -6.08 -28.84
N CYS A 511 -6.88 -6.31 -30.14
CA CYS A 511 -5.63 -6.66 -30.79
C CYS A 511 -4.45 -5.64 -30.75
N ASP A 512 -4.53 -4.57 -29.97
CA ASP A 512 -3.48 -3.55 -29.84
C ASP A 512 -3.38 -2.91 -28.44
N ASP A 513 -3.92 -3.54 -27.41
CA ASP A 513 -3.94 -2.97 -26.06
C ASP A 513 -2.94 -3.62 -25.08
N GLY A 514 -2.31 -4.73 -25.48
CA GLY A 514 -1.28 -5.42 -24.71
C GLY A 514 -1.82 -6.34 -23.61
N PHE A 515 -3.11 -6.65 -23.61
CA PHE A 515 -3.76 -7.54 -22.65
C PHE A 515 -4.41 -8.73 -23.35
N ASP A 516 -4.46 -9.88 -22.66
CA ASP A 516 -5.22 -11.05 -23.10
C ASP A 516 -6.67 -10.84 -22.65
N ASN A 517 -7.49 -10.23 -23.51
CA ASN A 517 -8.82 -9.82 -23.13
C ASN A 517 -9.81 -10.97 -23.13
N ASP A 518 -9.57 -12.06 -23.86
CA ASP A 518 -10.51 -13.18 -23.93
C ASP A 518 -10.11 -14.40 -23.07
N GLY A 519 -8.92 -14.33 -22.45
CA GLY A 519 -8.43 -15.24 -21.43
C GLY A 519 -7.93 -16.57 -21.98
N ASP A 520 -7.49 -16.62 -23.24
CA ASP A 520 -7.01 -17.84 -23.90
C ASP A 520 -5.49 -18.06 -23.78
N GLY A 521 -4.77 -17.09 -23.21
CA GLY A 521 -3.34 -17.07 -22.96
C GLY A 521 -2.52 -16.41 -24.07
N LEU A 522 -3.16 -15.79 -25.07
CA LEU A 522 -2.51 -15.09 -26.17
C LEU A 522 -2.87 -13.59 -26.13
N VAL A 523 -1.92 -12.73 -26.48
CA VAL A 523 -2.07 -11.26 -26.39
C VAL A 523 -1.88 -10.62 -27.75
N ASP A 524 -2.77 -9.69 -28.12
CA ASP A 524 -2.71 -8.88 -29.32
C ASP A 524 -2.49 -9.73 -30.60
N CYS A 525 -1.45 -9.42 -31.38
CA CYS A 525 -1.15 -10.14 -32.62
C CYS A 525 -0.55 -11.54 -32.39
N LEU A 526 -0.25 -11.92 -31.14
CA LEU A 526 0.04 -13.32 -30.81
C LEU A 526 -1.25 -14.14 -30.75
N ASP A 527 -2.38 -13.52 -30.44
CA ASP A 527 -3.70 -14.14 -30.61
C ASP A 527 -4.20 -13.97 -32.04
N ILE A 528 -3.57 -14.70 -32.93
CA ILE A 528 -4.01 -14.67 -34.31
C ILE A 528 -5.34 -15.40 -34.51
N ALA A 529 -5.89 -16.13 -33.54
CA ALA A 529 -7.19 -16.77 -33.76
C ALA A 529 -8.31 -15.73 -33.80
N ASP A 530 -8.19 -14.71 -32.95
CA ASP A 530 -9.20 -13.68 -32.75
C ASP A 530 -8.80 -12.33 -33.39
N CYS A 531 -7.52 -12.10 -33.66
CA CYS A 531 -6.99 -10.87 -34.28
C CYS A 531 -6.73 -10.92 -35.79
N GLN A 532 -7.09 -12.00 -36.50
CA GLN A 532 -6.84 -12.08 -37.96
C GLN A 532 -7.49 -10.92 -38.74
N GLY A 533 -6.65 -10.16 -39.44
CA GLY A 533 -7.10 -9.16 -40.40
C GLY A 533 -7.70 -7.91 -39.76
N THR A 534 -7.49 -7.69 -38.46
CA THR A 534 -7.77 -6.41 -37.81
C THR A 534 -6.76 -5.35 -38.29
N PRO A 535 -7.12 -4.06 -38.26
CA PRO A 535 -6.19 -2.98 -38.61
C PRO A 535 -4.93 -2.92 -37.72
N ALA A 536 -5.03 -3.47 -36.51
CA ALA A 536 -3.96 -3.60 -35.53
C ALA A 536 -2.90 -4.64 -35.95
N CYS A 537 -3.33 -5.75 -36.55
CA CYS A 537 -2.46 -6.83 -37.03
C CYS A 537 -2.52 -6.97 -38.57
N PRO A 538 -1.89 -6.06 -39.33
CA PRO A 538 -1.85 -6.13 -40.80
C PRO A 538 -0.78 -7.12 -41.27
N ILE A 539 -0.88 -8.39 -40.89
CA ILE A 539 0.10 -9.40 -41.30
C ILE A 539 -0.11 -9.84 -42.76
N SER A 540 1.00 -10.09 -43.44
CA SER A 540 1.06 -10.58 -44.83
C SER A 540 1.36 -12.08 -44.83
N ASP A 541 0.81 -12.85 -45.78
CA ASP A 541 1.09 -14.29 -45.93
C ASP A 541 2.62 -14.58 -45.84
N GLY A 542 3.02 -15.44 -44.90
CA GLY A 542 4.42 -15.79 -44.63
C GLY A 542 5.08 -15.12 -43.43
N ASP A 543 4.41 -14.19 -42.75
CA ASP A 543 5.02 -13.47 -41.62
C ASP A 543 5.23 -14.37 -40.38
N GLU A 544 4.30 -15.30 -40.14
CA GLU A 544 4.35 -16.19 -38.97
C GLU A 544 4.21 -17.67 -39.35
N CYS A 545 4.68 -18.58 -38.47
CA CYS A 545 4.70 -20.02 -38.76
C CYS A 545 3.31 -20.59 -39.08
N SER A 546 2.25 -20.03 -38.47
CA SER A 546 0.87 -20.45 -38.67
C SER A 546 0.33 -20.12 -40.08
N ILE A 547 0.95 -19.15 -40.76
CA ILE A 547 0.56 -18.65 -42.10
C ILE A 547 1.72 -18.76 -43.11
N ALA A 548 2.62 -19.72 -42.92
CA ALA A 548 3.79 -19.92 -43.74
C ALA A 548 3.47 -20.06 -45.25
N VAL A 549 4.28 -19.44 -46.12
CA VAL A 549 4.11 -19.51 -47.58
C VAL A 549 4.48 -20.90 -48.10
N GLU A 550 3.59 -21.53 -48.86
CA GLU A 550 3.89 -22.82 -49.48
C GLU A 550 4.99 -22.70 -50.57
N VAL A 551 6.01 -23.53 -50.48
CA VAL A 551 7.12 -23.63 -51.44
C VAL A 551 7.22 -25.02 -52.07
N PHE A 552 7.81 -25.08 -53.27
CA PHE A 552 7.90 -26.32 -54.07
C PHE A 552 9.34 -26.66 -54.47
N ASP A 553 9.55 -27.86 -55.01
CA ASP A 553 10.87 -28.31 -55.51
C ASP A 553 11.40 -27.38 -56.62
N GLY A 554 12.50 -26.69 -56.36
CA GLY A 554 13.15 -25.78 -57.30
C GLY A 554 13.27 -24.35 -56.75
N ALA A 555 13.35 -23.38 -57.65
CA ALA A 555 13.50 -21.98 -57.29
C ALA A 555 12.15 -21.37 -56.85
N ASN A 556 12.13 -20.78 -55.66
CA ASN A 556 11.02 -20.05 -55.08
C ASN A 556 11.45 -18.59 -54.86
N ALA A 557 10.53 -17.64 -54.99
CA ALA A 557 10.82 -16.25 -54.68
C ALA A 557 10.82 -16.05 -53.16
N ILE A 558 11.74 -15.24 -52.66
CA ILE A 558 11.86 -14.88 -51.24
C ILE A 558 11.86 -13.35 -51.17
N ASP A 559 11.00 -12.78 -50.32
CA ASP A 559 10.92 -11.34 -50.02
C ASP A 559 10.55 -11.18 -48.55
N THR A 560 11.49 -10.65 -47.76
CA THR A 560 11.29 -10.45 -46.31
C THR A 560 10.96 -9.00 -45.96
N ASN A 561 10.82 -8.11 -46.96
CA ASN A 561 10.45 -6.71 -46.71
C ASN A 561 9.07 -6.50 -46.04
N PRO A 562 8.04 -7.36 -46.24
CA PRO A 562 6.74 -7.16 -45.61
C PRO A 562 6.61 -7.82 -44.23
N TYR A 563 7.66 -8.48 -43.73
CA TYR A 563 7.60 -9.28 -42.51
C TYR A 563 8.09 -8.51 -41.26
N THR A 564 7.57 -8.89 -40.11
CA THR A 564 7.91 -8.41 -38.78
C THR A 564 8.85 -9.40 -38.09
N SER A 565 9.41 -9.03 -36.94
CA SER A 565 10.32 -9.93 -36.20
C SER A 565 9.50 -10.67 -35.16
N SER A 566 9.45 -12.01 -35.22
CA SER A 566 8.71 -12.80 -34.23
C SER A 566 9.53 -13.05 -32.96
N ALA A 567 8.86 -13.46 -31.88
CA ALA A 567 9.49 -13.85 -30.60
C ALA A 567 9.95 -15.33 -30.59
N ASP A 568 9.94 -16.01 -31.73
CA ASP A 568 10.17 -17.45 -31.81
C ASP A 568 11.58 -17.88 -31.38
N LEU A 569 11.66 -19.05 -30.72
CA LEU A 569 12.89 -19.60 -30.19
C LEU A 569 13.86 -20.03 -31.31
N SER A 570 14.81 -19.15 -31.65
CA SER A 570 15.93 -19.52 -32.51
C SER A 570 16.98 -20.36 -31.74
N ASN A 571 17.21 -21.60 -32.17
CA ASN A 571 18.21 -22.48 -31.55
C ASN A 571 19.55 -22.42 -32.29
N ALA A 572 20.35 -21.40 -31.99
CA ALA A 572 21.70 -21.23 -32.54
C ALA A 572 22.63 -22.43 -32.28
N GLY A 573 22.34 -23.27 -31.27
CA GLY A 573 23.09 -24.48 -30.94
C GLY A 573 23.05 -25.56 -32.03
N LEU A 574 22.05 -25.51 -32.94
CA LEU A 574 21.93 -26.42 -34.09
C LEU A 574 22.81 -26.00 -35.28
N CYS A 575 23.41 -24.82 -35.24
CA CYS A 575 24.27 -24.29 -36.31
C CYS A 575 25.74 -24.06 -35.87
N PRO A 576 26.44 -25.10 -35.37
CA PRO A 576 27.81 -24.94 -34.92
C PRO A 576 28.75 -24.57 -36.08
N ALA A 577 29.57 -23.54 -35.87
CA ALA A 577 30.53 -22.98 -36.82
C ALA A 577 29.96 -22.12 -37.98
N THR A 578 28.71 -21.65 -37.88
CA THR A 578 28.17 -20.58 -38.74
C THR A 578 27.96 -19.28 -37.94
N PHE A 579 27.84 -18.14 -38.63
CA PHE A 579 27.39 -16.89 -38.03
C PHE A 579 25.86 -16.84 -38.12
N PHE A 580 25.18 -17.38 -37.12
CA PHE A 580 23.73 -17.19 -36.96
C PHE A 580 23.51 -15.78 -36.38
N GLY A 581 22.79 -14.94 -37.13
CA GLY A 581 22.49 -13.55 -36.75
C GLY A 581 21.28 -13.43 -35.81
N VAL A 582 20.70 -12.24 -35.72
CA VAL A 582 19.51 -11.95 -34.88
C VAL A 582 18.22 -12.59 -35.45
N ASN A 583 18.17 -12.81 -36.76
CA ASN A 583 17.00 -13.30 -37.50
C ASN A 583 15.78 -12.35 -37.42
N ASP A 584 16.02 -11.03 -37.48
CA ASP A 584 14.96 -10.01 -37.51
C ASP A 584 14.23 -9.99 -38.87
N MET A 585 12.95 -9.63 -38.85
CA MET A 585 12.05 -9.56 -40.02
C MET A 585 12.01 -10.91 -40.77
N ASP A 586 11.73 -11.98 -40.03
CA ASP A 586 11.80 -13.34 -40.51
C ASP A 586 10.57 -13.77 -41.30
N GLY A 587 10.75 -14.73 -42.18
CA GLY A 587 9.68 -15.23 -43.06
C GLY A 587 9.58 -16.74 -42.99
N TRP A 588 8.37 -17.22 -42.81
CA TRP A 588 8.05 -18.64 -42.69
C TRP A 588 7.61 -19.24 -44.03
N TYR A 589 8.25 -20.37 -44.38
CA TYR A 589 7.98 -21.10 -45.61
C TYR A 589 7.69 -22.57 -45.33
N LEU A 590 6.54 -23.06 -45.80
CA LEU A 590 6.10 -24.43 -45.62
C LEU A 590 6.47 -25.26 -46.87
N TYR A 591 7.32 -26.28 -46.68
CA TYR A 591 7.65 -27.25 -47.72
C TYR A 591 7.08 -28.64 -47.40
N THR A 592 6.35 -29.21 -48.35
CA THR A 592 5.92 -30.62 -48.29
C THR A 592 6.80 -31.47 -49.20
N ALA A 593 7.54 -32.41 -48.62
CA ALA A 593 8.41 -33.31 -49.37
C ALA A 593 7.64 -34.17 -50.38
N THR A 594 8.08 -34.19 -51.63
CA THR A 594 7.42 -34.93 -52.72
C THR A 594 7.85 -36.40 -52.81
N ALA A 595 8.96 -36.75 -52.15
CA ALA A 595 9.47 -38.12 -52.03
C ALA A 595 10.48 -38.23 -50.87
N ASP A 596 10.75 -39.45 -50.42
CA ASP A 596 11.85 -39.75 -49.49
C ASP A 596 13.20 -39.49 -50.19
N ALA A 597 13.88 -38.41 -49.80
CA ALA A 597 15.15 -37.99 -50.38
C ALA A 597 16.01 -37.20 -49.40
N PHE A 598 17.26 -36.96 -49.78
CA PHE A 598 18.07 -35.90 -49.16
C PHE A 598 17.75 -34.58 -49.87
N TYR A 599 17.61 -33.51 -49.11
CA TYR A 599 17.39 -32.16 -49.63
C TYR A 599 18.59 -31.26 -49.36
N GLU A 600 18.74 -30.25 -50.22
CA GLU A 600 19.66 -29.13 -50.04
C GLU A 600 18.83 -27.86 -50.21
N ILE A 601 18.83 -26.99 -49.19
CA ILE A 601 18.13 -25.71 -49.21
C ILE A 601 19.18 -24.62 -49.05
N HIS A 602 19.14 -23.64 -49.94
CA HIS A 602 20.04 -22.49 -49.90
C HIS A 602 19.33 -21.25 -50.45
N THR A 603 19.74 -20.08 -49.94
CA THR A 603 19.26 -18.77 -50.41
C THR A 603 20.17 -18.15 -51.46
N CYS A 604 21.19 -18.88 -51.92
CA CYS A 604 22.05 -18.44 -53.03
C CYS A 604 21.25 -18.44 -54.34
N ASP A 605 21.14 -17.26 -54.95
CA ASP A 605 20.65 -17.05 -56.33
C ASP A 605 21.72 -17.44 -57.37
#